data_AF-A0A0B1SCE9-F1
#
_entry.id   AF-A0A0B1SCE9-F1
#
_cell.length_a   1.000
_cell.length_b   1.000
_cell.length_c   1.000
_cell.angle_alpha   90.00
_cell.angle_beta   90.00
_cell.angle_gamma   90.00
#
_symmetry.space_group_name_H-M   'P 1'
#
loop_
_entity.id
_entity.type
_entity.pdbx_description
1 polymer ?
#
loop_
_entity_poly.entity_id
_entity_poly.type
_entity_poly.pdbx_seq_one_letter_code
_entity_poly.pdbx_strand_id
1 'polypeptide(L)'
;MEQVAALGITKARDLARLFSLMLDGKFFSKKLLERFKTPQINSGLDEIVMTPLPKGYGFLYERHPTSGVSSYITVASRQVQT
;
A
#
# COMPACT_ATOMS: atom_id res chain seq x y z
N MET A 1 20.27 -1.33 15.00
CA MET A 1 19.87 -0.87 13.66
C MET A 1 18.46 -1.42 13.43
N GLU A 2 17.42 -0.58 13.41
CA GLU A 2 16.03 -1.02 13.20
C GLU A 2 15.65 -0.87 11.72
N GLN A 3 15.19 -1.96 11.09
CA GLN A 3 14.68 -1.94 9.71
C GLN A 3 13.15 -2.11 9.75
N VAL A 4 12.46 -1.06 10.19
CA VAL A 4 10.99 -1.04 10.34
C VAL A 4 10.24 -1.36 9.03
N ALA A 5 10.88 -1.12 7.88
CA ALA A 5 10.33 -1.41 6.56
C ALA A 5 10.41 -2.90 6.16
N ALA A 6 11.21 -3.73 6.83
CA ALA A 6 11.48 -5.12 6.41
C ALA A 6 11.20 -6.15 7.51
N LEU A 7 11.33 -5.79 8.78
CA LEU A 7 11.29 -6.72 9.91
C LEU A 7 9.94 -6.74 10.64
N GLY A 8 8.87 -6.28 9.99
CA GLY A 8 7.52 -6.34 10.54
C GLY A 8 7.03 -7.78 10.69
N ILE A 9 6.73 -8.21 11.91
CA ILE A 9 6.16 -9.53 12.20
C ILE A 9 4.65 -9.40 12.38
N THR A 10 3.87 -10.04 11.51
CA THR A 10 2.40 -10.06 11.59
C THR A 10 1.81 -11.31 10.97
N LYS A 11 0.55 -11.62 11.28
CA LYS A 11 -0.22 -12.70 10.65
C LYS A 11 -1.12 -12.13 9.55
N ALA A 12 -1.42 -12.93 8.54
CA ALA A 12 -2.29 -12.52 7.44
C ALA A 12 -3.67 -12.01 7.92
N ARG A 13 -4.26 -12.67 8.92
CA ARG A 13 -5.54 -12.26 9.53
C ARG A 13 -5.46 -10.89 10.18
N ASP A 14 -4.38 -10.63 10.91
CA ASP A 14 -4.21 -9.38 11.65
C ASP A 14 -3.93 -8.22 10.68
N LEU A 15 -3.15 -8.49 9.62
CA LEU A 15 -2.94 -7.54 8.53
C LEU A 15 -4.26 -7.21 7.81
N ALA A 16 -5.07 -8.22 7.44
CA ALA A 16 -6.37 -7.99 6.82
C ALA A 16 -7.30 -7.15 7.73
N ARG A 17 -7.33 -7.46 9.02
CA ARG A 17 -8.12 -6.69 10.01
C ARG A 17 -7.64 -5.24 10.11
N LEU A 18 -6.32 -5.01 10.12
CA LEU A 18 -5.72 -3.68 10.14
C LEU A 18 -6.19 -2.84 8.94
N PHE A 19 -6.15 -3.42 7.73
CA PHE A 19 -6.62 -2.74 6.52
C PHE A 19 -8.12 -2.50 6.52
N SER A 20 -8.94 -3.44 6.99
CA SER A 20 -10.38 -3.21 7.12
C SER A 20 -10.70 -2.05 8.06
N LEU A 21 -10.02 -1.94 9.20
CA LEU A 21 -10.21 -0.83 10.15
C LEU A 21 -9.71 0.51 9.61
N MET A 22 -8.63 0.47 8.82
CA MET A 22 -8.12 1.63 8.09
C MET A 22 -9.18 2.16 7.12
N LEU A 23 -9.71 1.29 6.25
CA LEU A 23 -10.70 1.66 5.23
C LEU A 23 -12.05 2.09 5.82
N ASP A 24 -12.45 1.53 6.97
CA ASP A 24 -13.65 1.92 7.71
C ASP A 24 -13.53 3.33 8.34
N GLY A 25 -12.33 3.92 8.33
CA GLY A 25 -12.07 5.25 8.90
C GLY A 25 -11.99 5.27 10.42
N LYS A 26 -11.75 4.10 11.05
CA LYS A 26 -11.57 3.98 12.51
C LYS A 26 -10.17 4.36 12.96
N PHE A 27 -9.16 4.12 12.10
CA PHE A 27 -7.77 4.53 12.39
C PHE A 27 -7.41 5.88 11.78
N PHE A 28 -7.91 6.17 10.58
CA PHE A 28 -7.67 7.45 9.91
C PHE A 28 -8.98 8.14 9.62
N SER A 29 -9.01 9.46 9.78
CA SER A 29 -10.19 10.23 9.37
C SER A 29 -10.49 10.01 7.88
N LYS A 30 -11.77 10.04 7.51
CA LYS A 30 -12.19 9.92 6.11
C LYS A 30 -11.50 10.97 5.22
N LYS A 31 -11.29 12.19 5.72
CA LYS A 31 -10.56 13.25 5.01
C LYS A 31 -9.11 12.86 4.70
N LEU A 32 -8.44 12.12 5.59
CA LEU A 32 -7.09 11.62 5.35
C LEU A 32 -7.12 10.45 4.36
N LEU A 33 -8.10 9.54 4.46
CA LEU A 33 -8.27 8.45 3.51
C LEU A 33 -8.49 8.96 2.08
N GLU A 34 -9.21 10.06 1.88
CA GLU A 34 -9.34 10.69 0.56
C GLU A 34 -7.98 11.12 -0.04
N ARG A 35 -7.04 11.58 0.80
CA ARG A 35 -5.68 11.91 0.33
C ARG A 35 -4.91 10.67 -0.09
N PHE A 36 -5.13 9.54 0.60
CA PHE A 36 -4.49 8.27 0.27
C PHE A 36 -5.07 7.59 -0.97
N LYS A 37 -6.05 8.18 -1.67
CA LYS A 37 -6.51 7.67 -2.98
C LYS A 37 -5.59 8.09 -4.12
N THR A 38 -4.81 9.15 -3.92
CA THR A 38 -3.93 9.70 -4.95
C THR A 38 -2.47 9.44 -4.59
N PRO A 39 -1.70 8.74 -5.43
CA PRO A 39 -0.27 8.55 -5.18
C PRO A 39 0.48 9.88 -5.22
N GLN A 40 1.57 9.98 -4.45
CA GLN A 40 2.44 11.17 -4.47
C GLN A 40 3.35 11.16 -5.70
N ILE A 41 3.77 9.98 -6.15
CA ILE A 41 4.56 9.75 -7.35
C ILE A 41 3.73 8.83 -8.23
N ASN A 42 3.29 9.31 -9.40
CA ASN A 42 2.41 8.60 -10.31
C ASN A 42 3.05 8.29 -11.67
N SER A 43 4.21 8.87 -11.96
CA SER A 43 4.90 8.78 -13.24
C SER A 43 6.39 8.57 -13.03
N GLY A 44 7.02 7.91 -13.99
CA GLY A 44 8.44 7.59 -13.95
C GLY A 44 8.68 6.12 -13.60
N LEU A 45 9.86 5.66 -13.98
CA LEU A 45 10.33 4.31 -13.71
C LEU A 45 11.02 4.33 -12.34
N ASP A 46 10.65 3.39 -11.47
CA ASP A 46 11.35 3.25 -10.20
C ASP A 46 12.75 2.68 -10.46
N GLU A 47 13.80 3.44 -10.16
CA GLU A 47 15.20 3.10 -10.48
C GLU A 47 15.72 1.85 -9.76
N ILE A 48 15.00 1.31 -8.79
CA ILE A 48 15.42 0.10 -8.07
C ILE A 48 14.65 -1.11 -8.60
N VAL A 49 13.34 -0.98 -8.77
CA VAL A 49 12.46 -2.07 -9.21
C VAL A 49 12.35 -2.14 -10.74
N MET A 50 12.88 -1.15 -11.46
CA MET A 50 12.90 -1.06 -12.92
C MET A 50 11.52 -1.08 -13.60
N THR A 51 10.47 -0.69 -12.86
CA THR A 51 9.09 -0.74 -13.34
C THR A 51 8.33 0.51 -12.90
N PRO A 52 7.33 1.00 -13.65
CA PRO A 52 6.51 2.12 -13.21
C PRO A 52 5.70 1.71 -11.98
N LEU A 53 6.09 2.23 -10.81
CA LEU A 53 5.41 1.98 -9.54
C LEU A 53 4.87 3.28 -8.95
N PRO A 54 3.56 3.53 -9.09
CA PRO A 54 2.92 4.60 -8.37
C PRO A 54 3.02 4.36 -6.85
N LYS A 55 3.52 5.34 -6.11
CA LYS A 55 3.81 5.21 -4.67
C LYS A 55 3.52 6.50 -3.91
N GLY A 56 3.24 6.39 -2.62
CA GLY A 56 3.00 7.54 -1.74
C GLY A 56 2.47 7.12 -0.37
N TYR A 57 2.75 7.93 0.65
CA TYR A 57 2.27 7.69 2.02
C TYR A 57 2.63 6.31 2.61
N GLY A 58 3.68 5.67 2.11
CA GLY A 58 4.09 4.31 2.52
C GLY A 58 3.33 3.18 1.83
N PHE A 59 2.51 3.49 0.82
CA PHE A 59 1.73 2.54 0.04
C PHE A 59 2.16 2.50 -1.42
N LEU A 60 2.01 1.33 -2.04
CA LEU A 60 2.07 1.15 -3.48
C LEU A 60 0.65 1.21 -4.05
N TYR A 61 0.52 1.68 -5.28
CA TYR A 61 -0.77 1.96 -5.91
C TYR A 61 -0.88 1.19 -7.21
N GLU A 62 -1.88 0.31 -7.28
CA GLU A 62 -2.12 -0.53 -8.45
C GLU A 62 -3.46 -0.24 -9.10
N ARG A 63 -3.52 -0.34 -10.43
CA ARG A 63 -4.76 -0.16 -11.19
C ARG A 63 -5.71 -1.30 -10.88
N HIS A 64 -6.96 -0.98 -10.53
CA HIS A 64 -7.97 -2.01 -10.28
C HIS A 64 -8.22 -2.87 -11.53
N PRO A 65 -8.23 -4.21 -11.40
CA PRO A 65 -8.35 -5.11 -12.56
C PRO A 65 -9.70 -5.00 -13.27
N THR A 66 -10.76 -4.54 -12.59
CA THR A 66 -12.12 -4.44 -13.14
C THR A 66 -12.65 -3.02 -13.29
N SER A 67 -11.93 -1.97 -12.85
CA SER A 67 -12.36 -0.59 -13.05
C SER A 67 -11.20 0.27 -13.55
N GLY A 68 -11.37 0.84 -14.74
CA GLY A 68 -10.29 1.51 -15.46
C GLY A 68 -9.72 2.78 -14.83
N VAL A 69 -10.10 3.20 -13.62
CA VAL A 69 -9.76 4.55 -13.09
C VAL A 69 -9.61 4.62 -11.55
N SER A 70 -9.30 3.54 -10.82
CA SER A 70 -9.02 3.70 -9.38
C SER A 70 -7.83 2.87 -8.91
N SER A 71 -6.83 3.57 -8.37
CA SER A 71 -5.63 2.97 -7.82
C SER A 71 -5.87 2.56 -6.36
N TYR A 72 -5.63 1.29 -6.03
CA TYR A 72 -5.79 0.79 -4.67
C TYR A 72 -4.45 0.73 -3.95
N ILE A 73 -4.50 0.93 -2.63
CA ILE A 73 -3.38 0.70 -1.73
C ILE A 73 -3.06 -0.79 -1.70
N THR A 74 -1.87 -1.16 -2.16
CA THR A 74 -1.36 -2.52 -2.20
C THR A 74 -0.25 -2.70 -1.18
N VAL A 75 -0.31 -3.78 -0.40
CA VAL A 75 0.78 -4.24 0.46
C VAL A 75 1.49 -5.39 -0.20
N ALA A 76 2.75 -5.19 -0.56
CA ALA A 76 3.63 -6.28 -0.92
C ALA A 76 4.04 -7.02 0.37
N SER A 77 3.60 -8.27 0.53
CA SER A 77 4.19 -9.18 1.52
C SER A 77 5.11 -10.16 0.78
N ARG A 78 6.40 -10.18 1.16
CA ARG A 78 7.35 -11.15 0.63
C ARG A 78 7.07 -12.51 1.28
N GLN A 79 6.55 -13.46 0.52
CA GLN A 79 6.55 -14.87 0.90
C GLN A 79 8.00 -15.35 0.82
N VAL A 80 8.66 -15.58 1.95
CA VAL A 80 9.92 -16.31 2.01
C VAL A 80 9.57 -17.79 1.87
N GLN A 81 9.77 -18.36 0.68
CA GLN A 81 9.81 -19.81 0.50
C GLN A 81 11.14 -20.32 1.08
N THR A 82 11.05 -21.06 2.17
CA THR A 82 12.10 -21.96 2.68
C THR A 82 12.15 -23.23 1.87
#